data_AF-A0A2D8CJ08-F1
#
_entry.id   AF-A0A2D8CJ08-F1
#
_cell.length_a   1.000
_cell.length_b   1.000
_cell.length_c   1.000
_cell.angle_alpha   90.00
_cell.angle_beta   90.00
_cell.angle_gamma   90.00
#
_symmetry.space_group_name_H-M   'P 1'
#
loop_
_entity.id
_entity.type
_entity.pdbx_description
1 polymer ?
#
loop_
_entity_poly.entity_id
_entity_poly.type
_entity_poly.pdbx_seq_one_letter_code
_entity_poly.pdbx_strand_id
1 'polypeptide(L)'
;MKRIIHLLVLTLFLVGGTVVQYGCGSDEPVVEEPVDTDGDGLTDAEEAELGTDSNSADSDGDGLTDADEINVHETDPLNADTDGDGLNDGDEVNSYNTDPNNTDSDGDGLTDGDEINNYETDPNNTDSDGDGLSDYDEVMTHDTNPNNADSDGDGFTDSQEIDMGTNATDGSDPVYLDEDTFSTINFDFDRSTIRSDASEALMSNVETLKEAPAFRVRVDAYTDHVGGDQYNLRLSLRRANAVVDYYTSNGISEDRIEPRGLGKAPVECSESEMDANTPGCERNRRAESHPISTLKYQKGM
;
A
#
# COMPACT_ATOMS: atom_id res chain seq x y z
N MET A 1 -55.99 -92.84 -17.96
CA MET A 1 -54.57 -93.22 -18.08
C MET A 1 -54.02 -92.72 -19.41
N LYS A 2 -53.17 -91.70 -19.39
CA LYS A 2 -52.12 -91.40 -20.38
C LYS A 2 -51.29 -90.26 -19.78
N ARG A 3 -50.07 -90.59 -19.33
CA ARG A 3 -49.07 -89.63 -18.85
C ARG A 3 -48.42 -89.00 -20.09
N ILE A 4 -48.32 -87.67 -20.13
CA ILE A 4 -47.41 -86.96 -21.04
C ILE A 4 -46.42 -86.24 -20.13
N ILE A 5 -45.18 -86.71 -20.18
CA ILE A 5 -44.01 -86.09 -19.57
C ILE A 5 -43.64 -84.93 -20.49
N HIS A 6 -43.77 -83.68 -20.03
CA HIS A 6 -43.13 -82.55 -20.70
C HIS A 6 -41.72 -82.38 -20.12
N LEU A 7 -40.75 -82.56 -21.01
CA LEU A 7 -39.33 -82.45 -20.79
C LEU A 7 -39.01 -80.96 -20.52
N LEU A 8 -38.57 -80.64 -19.31
CA LEU A 8 -38.14 -79.30 -18.92
C LEU A 8 -36.72 -79.08 -19.48
N VAL A 9 -36.60 -78.30 -20.56
CA VAL A 9 -35.29 -77.91 -21.10
C VAL A 9 -34.86 -76.63 -20.38
N LEU A 10 -33.99 -76.79 -19.38
CA LEU A 10 -33.34 -75.71 -18.67
C LEU A 10 -32.11 -75.27 -19.48
N THR A 11 -32.23 -74.19 -20.26
CA THR A 11 -31.06 -73.54 -20.87
C THR A 11 -30.54 -72.47 -19.91
N LEU A 12 -29.42 -72.78 -19.26
CA LEU A 12 -28.65 -71.84 -18.43
C LEU A 12 -27.63 -71.15 -19.35
N PHE A 13 -27.73 -69.84 -19.56
CA PHE A 13 -26.66 -69.05 -20.15
C PHE A 13 -25.94 -68.30 -19.04
N LEU A 14 -24.62 -68.47 -18.97
CA LEU A 14 -23.72 -67.82 -18.03
C LEU A 14 -22.94 -66.76 -18.80
N VAL A 15 -23.32 -65.50 -18.63
CA VAL A 15 -22.49 -64.33 -18.93
C VAL A 15 -22.70 -63.35 -17.77
N GLY A 16 -21.65 -63.06 -17.00
CA GLY A 16 -21.66 -61.96 -16.03
C GLY A 16 -22.16 -62.23 -14.60
N GLY A 17 -22.20 -63.47 -14.12
CA GLY A 17 -22.27 -63.73 -12.66
C GLY A 17 -23.63 -63.54 -11.96
N THR A 18 -24.71 -63.18 -12.66
CA THR A 18 -26.07 -63.10 -12.08
C THR A 18 -26.98 -64.20 -12.63
N VAL A 19 -27.69 -64.88 -11.73
CA VAL A 19 -28.72 -65.87 -12.08
C VAL A 19 -30.04 -65.11 -12.27
N VAL A 20 -30.51 -64.99 -13.51
CA VAL A 20 -31.81 -64.36 -13.81
C VAL A 20 -32.86 -65.44 -14.04
N GLN A 21 -33.88 -65.48 -13.17
CA GLN A 21 -35.03 -66.37 -13.27
C GLN A 21 -36.22 -65.59 -13.85
N TYR A 22 -36.64 -65.91 -15.08
CA TYR A 22 -37.80 -65.25 -15.71
C TYR A 22 -39.10 -65.94 -15.30
N GLY A 23 -39.83 -65.33 -14.36
CA GLY A 23 -41.24 -65.61 -14.09
C GLY A 23 -42.14 -64.78 -15.00
N CYS A 24 -43.17 -65.40 -15.57
CA CYS A 24 -44.20 -64.72 -16.35
C CYS A 24 -45.16 -63.99 -15.39
N GLY A 25 -44.94 -62.69 -15.18
CA GLY A 25 -45.76 -61.78 -14.38
C GLY A 25 -45.28 -60.35 -14.65
N SER A 26 -46.22 -59.40 -14.75
CA SER A 26 -45.98 -58.01 -15.16
C SER A 26 -45.39 -57.15 -14.04
N ASP A 27 -44.21 -57.51 -13.55
CA ASP A 27 -43.49 -56.70 -12.57
C ASP A 27 -42.24 -56.18 -13.29
N GLU A 28 -42.26 -54.89 -13.65
CA GLU A 28 -41.03 -54.18 -13.95
C GLU A 28 -40.09 -54.34 -12.73
N PRO A 29 -38.79 -54.58 -12.93
CA PRO A 29 -37.86 -54.56 -11.81
C PRO A 29 -37.99 -53.17 -11.16
N VAL A 30 -38.45 -53.14 -9.91
CA VAL A 30 -38.36 -51.94 -9.09
C VAL A 30 -36.86 -51.72 -8.89
N VAL A 31 -36.28 -50.81 -9.68
CA VAL A 31 -34.98 -50.25 -9.39
C VAL A 31 -35.23 -49.38 -8.16
N GLU A 32 -34.81 -49.86 -6.98
CA GLU A 32 -34.80 -48.98 -5.82
C GLU A 32 -33.72 -47.94 -6.11
N GLU A 33 -34.14 -46.68 -6.23
CA GLU A 33 -33.21 -45.56 -6.30
C GLU A 33 -32.29 -45.64 -5.06
N PRO A 34 -31.00 -45.33 -5.20
CA PRO A 34 -30.11 -45.32 -4.06
C PRO A 34 -30.64 -44.33 -3.01
N VAL A 35 -30.53 -44.72 -1.74
CA VAL A 35 -31.00 -43.91 -0.62
C VAL A 35 -30.02 -42.77 -0.42
N ASP A 36 -30.55 -41.58 -0.24
CA ASP A 36 -29.86 -40.33 0.10
C ASP A 36 -30.72 -39.71 1.22
N THR A 37 -30.23 -39.84 2.45
CA THR A 37 -31.05 -39.66 3.66
C THR A 37 -31.17 -38.20 4.08
N ASP A 38 -30.14 -37.38 3.90
CA ASP A 38 -30.16 -35.94 4.20
C ASP A 38 -30.40 -35.05 2.97
N GLY A 39 -30.29 -35.60 1.76
CA GLY A 39 -30.66 -34.95 0.51
C GLY A 39 -29.61 -33.98 -0.01
N ASP A 40 -28.33 -34.19 0.31
CA ASP A 40 -27.21 -33.32 -0.12
C ASP A 40 -26.73 -33.65 -1.55
N GLY A 41 -27.04 -34.85 -2.06
CA GLY A 41 -26.65 -35.32 -3.38
C GLY A 41 -25.67 -36.50 -3.38
N LEU A 42 -25.17 -36.93 -2.22
CA LEU A 42 -24.49 -38.20 -2.01
C LEU A 42 -25.48 -39.26 -1.51
N THR A 43 -25.26 -40.51 -1.91
CA THR A 43 -26.06 -41.62 -1.41
C THR A 43 -25.48 -42.16 -0.10
N ASP A 44 -26.31 -42.73 0.77
CA ASP A 44 -25.89 -43.35 2.05
C ASP A 44 -24.72 -44.35 1.86
N ALA A 45 -24.61 -44.96 0.67
CA ALA A 45 -23.53 -45.88 0.32
C ALA A 45 -22.23 -45.17 -0.05
N GLU A 46 -22.30 -44.04 -0.75
CA GLU A 46 -21.14 -43.19 -1.08
C GLU A 46 -20.60 -42.54 0.19
N GLU A 47 -21.47 -42.00 1.03
CA GLU A 47 -21.09 -41.42 2.32
C GLU A 47 -20.42 -42.44 3.24
N ALA A 48 -20.91 -43.68 3.28
CA ALA A 48 -20.27 -44.75 4.03
C ALA A 48 -18.87 -45.12 3.50
N GLU A 49 -18.58 -44.89 2.21
CA GLU A 49 -17.25 -45.08 1.62
C GLU A 49 -16.32 -43.90 1.91
N LEU A 50 -16.86 -42.67 1.96
CA LEU A 50 -16.15 -41.43 2.24
C LEU A 50 -15.89 -41.22 3.75
N GLY A 51 -16.75 -41.79 4.60
CA GLY A 51 -16.69 -41.67 6.05
C GLY A 51 -17.54 -40.53 6.63
N THR A 52 -18.37 -39.89 5.80
CA THR A 52 -19.32 -38.84 6.17
C THR A 52 -20.59 -39.40 6.87
N ASP A 53 -21.39 -38.53 7.50
CA ASP A 53 -22.61 -38.93 8.22
C ASP A 53 -23.85 -38.80 7.32
N SER A 54 -24.42 -39.95 6.94
CA SER A 54 -25.66 -40.05 6.14
C SER A 54 -26.93 -39.45 6.75
N ASN A 55 -26.83 -38.63 7.79
CA ASN A 55 -27.93 -37.86 8.34
C ASN A 55 -27.58 -36.38 8.47
N SER A 56 -26.43 -35.96 7.95
CA SER A 56 -25.87 -34.62 8.03
C SER A 56 -25.27 -34.26 6.68
N ALA A 57 -25.98 -33.40 5.94
CA ALA A 57 -25.54 -32.92 4.63
C ALA A 57 -24.19 -32.17 4.64
N ASP A 58 -23.67 -31.85 5.83
CA ASP A 58 -22.44 -31.09 6.10
C ASP A 58 -21.82 -31.78 7.34
N SER A 59 -20.80 -32.60 7.09
CA SER A 59 -20.27 -33.54 8.08
C SER A 59 -19.31 -32.89 9.09
N ASP A 60 -18.56 -31.87 8.69
CA ASP A 60 -17.64 -31.13 9.57
C ASP A 60 -18.20 -29.79 10.09
N GLY A 61 -19.29 -29.31 9.50
CA GLY A 61 -20.08 -28.18 9.96
C GLY A 61 -19.52 -26.83 9.53
N ASP A 62 -18.79 -26.76 8.43
CA ASP A 62 -18.13 -25.55 7.95
C ASP A 62 -19.03 -24.66 7.06
N GLY A 63 -20.16 -25.20 6.60
CA GLY A 63 -21.15 -24.52 5.78
C GLY A 63 -21.17 -24.92 4.30
N LEU A 64 -20.32 -25.84 3.85
CA LEU A 64 -20.46 -26.56 2.57
C LEU A 64 -21.10 -27.93 2.80
N THR A 65 -21.77 -28.46 1.77
CA THR A 65 -22.30 -29.83 1.86
C THR A 65 -21.25 -30.83 1.41
N ASP A 66 -21.27 -32.05 1.95
CA ASP A 66 -20.30 -33.10 1.60
C ASP A 66 -20.27 -33.35 0.08
N ALA A 67 -21.44 -33.30 -0.56
CA ALA A 67 -21.56 -33.37 -2.02
C ALA A 67 -20.88 -32.20 -2.76
N ASP A 68 -20.96 -30.97 -2.25
CA ASP A 68 -20.42 -29.76 -2.90
C ASP A 68 -18.90 -29.73 -2.75
N GLU A 69 -18.39 -30.06 -1.57
CA GLU A 69 -16.95 -30.21 -1.30
C GLU A 69 -16.29 -31.19 -2.28
N ILE A 70 -16.85 -32.38 -2.44
CA ILE A 70 -16.27 -33.40 -3.33
C ILE A 70 -16.43 -33.04 -4.81
N ASN A 71 -17.61 -32.57 -5.21
CA ASN A 71 -17.97 -32.45 -6.63
C ASN A 71 -17.64 -31.07 -7.25
N VAL A 72 -17.46 -30.05 -6.42
CA VAL A 72 -17.28 -28.66 -6.86
C VAL A 72 -15.94 -28.10 -6.40
N HIS A 73 -15.62 -28.21 -5.10
CA HIS A 73 -14.48 -27.53 -4.49
C HIS A 73 -13.24 -28.41 -4.35
N GLU A 74 -13.39 -29.72 -4.49
CA GLU A 74 -12.32 -30.73 -4.31
C GLU A 74 -11.67 -30.71 -2.91
N THR A 75 -12.44 -30.31 -1.88
CA THR A 75 -12.04 -30.26 -0.45
C THR A 75 -12.33 -31.58 0.30
N ASP A 76 -11.89 -31.69 1.56
CA ASP A 76 -12.14 -32.88 2.42
C ASP A 76 -13.35 -32.66 3.35
N PRO A 77 -14.49 -33.35 3.12
CA PRO A 77 -15.75 -33.13 3.87
C PRO A 77 -15.73 -33.55 5.34
N LEU A 78 -14.57 -33.93 5.85
CA LEU A 78 -14.33 -34.26 7.25
C LEU A 78 -13.34 -33.28 7.90
N ASN A 79 -12.96 -32.22 7.20
CA ASN A 79 -11.96 -31.25 7.59
C ASN A 79 -12.32 -29.84 7.12
N ALA A 80 -12.95 -29.08 8.03
CA ALA A 80 -13.47 -27.74 7.80
C ALA A 80 -12.48 -26.66 7.30
N ASP A 81 -11.19 -26.97 7.19
CA ASP A 81 -10.08 -26.09 6.77
C ASP A 81 -9.06 -26.99 6.02
N THR A 82 -9.29 -27.20 4.73
CA THR A 82 -8.64 -28.21 3.90
C THR A 82 -7.16 -27.91 3.70
N ASP A 83 -6.79 -26.66 3.46
CA ASP A 83 -5.41 -26.26 3.22
C ASP A 83 -4.63 -25.87 4.49
N GLY A 84 -5.34 -25.64 5.60
CA GLY A 84 -4.78 -25.44 6.93
C GLY A 84 -4.27 -24.02 7.17
N ASP A 85 -4.81 -23.03 6.48
CA ASP A 85 -4.39 -21.63 6.60
C ASP A 85 -5.08 -20.86 7.75
N GLY A 86 -6.10 -21.48 8.36
CA GLY A 86 -6.86 -20.95 9.48
C GLY A 86 -8.20 -20.30 9.10
N LEU A 87 -8.61 -20.38 7.84
CA LEU A 87 -9.95 -20.05 7.35
C LEU A 87 -10.69 -21.34 6.99
N ASN A 88 -12.01 -21.38 7.19
CA ASN A 88 -12.78 -22.58 6.88
C ASN A 88 -13.18 -22.60 5.39
N ASP A 89 -13.25 -23.78 4.75
CA ASP A 89 -13.52 -23.91 3.31
C ASP A 89 -14.84 -23.22 2.93
N GLY A 90 -15.87 -23.37 3.77
CA GLY A 90 -17.14 -22.70 3.62
C GLY A 90 -17.08 -21.18 3.73
N ASP A 91 -16.21 -20.61 4.58
CA ASP A 91 -16.03 -19.16 4.67
C ASP A 91 -15.29 -18.62 3.45
N GLU A 92 -14.26 -19.33 2.99
CA GLU A 92 -13.51 -19.02 1.77
C GLU A 92 -14.42 -18.94 0.54
N VAL A 93 -15.22 -19.97 0.31
CA VAL A 93 -16.12 -20.04 -0.84
C VAL A 93 -17.26 -19.02 -0.75
N ASN A 94 -17.91 -18.90 0.42
CA ASN A 94 -19.15 -18.14 0.54
C ASN A 94 -18.95 -16.65 0.85
N SER A 95 -17.84 -16.29 1.50
CA SER A 95 -17.62 -14.93 2.02
C SER A 95 -16.47 -14.20 1.34
N TYR A 96 -15.33 -14.88 1.14
CA TYR A 96 -14.08 -14.23 0.71
C TYR A 96 -13.71 -14.49 -0.74
N ASN A 97 -14.36 -15.48 -1.39
CA ASN A 97 -14.10 -15.88 -2.77
C ASN A 97 -12.61 -16.25 -3.00
N THR A 98 -12.01 -16.90 -2.01
CA THR A 98 -10.68 -17.53 -2.08
C THR A 98 -10.81 -19.00 -2.50
N ASP A 99 -9.68 -19.67 -2.77
CA ASP A 99 -9.66 -21.10 -3.14
C ASP A 99 -9.30 -21.95 -1.92
N PRO A 100 -10.22 -22.79 -1.40
CA PRO A 100 -10.01 -23.56 -0.15
C PRO A 100 -8.95 -24.66 -0.23
N ASN A 101 -8.25 -24.77 -1.36
CA ASN A 101 -7.10 -25.64 -1.55
C ASN A 101 -5.78 -24.85 -1.70
N ASN A 102 -5.80 -23.55 -1.48
CA ASN A 102 -4.68 -22.66 -1.70
C ASN A 102 -4.56 -21.59 -0.61
N THR A 103 -3.61 -21.81 0.29
CA THR A 103 -3.40 -21.00 1.50
C THR A 103 -3.07 -19.53 1.28
N ASP A 104 -2.93 -19.05 0.04
CA ASP A 104 -2.45 -17.70 -0.33
C ASP A 104 -2.99 -17.40 -1.75
N SER A 105 -4.18 -16.83 -1.81
CA SER A 105 -4.99 -16.69 -3.02
C SER A 105 -4.42 -15.69 -4.02
N ASP A 106 -3.82 -14.60 -3.56
CA ASP A 106 -3.22 -13.58 -4.42
C ASP A 106 -1.71 -13.74 -4.64
N GLY A 107 -1.05 -14.56 -3.82
CA GLY A 107 0.36 -14.93 -3.93
C GLY A 107 1.33 -13.87 -3.42
N ASP A 108 0.92 -12.98 -2.51
CA ASP A 108 1.78 -11.95 -1.93
C ASP A 108 2.69 -12.47 -0.80
N GLY A 109 2.33 -13.61 -0.20
CA GLY A 109 3.07 -14.30 0.85
C GLY A 109 2.43 -14.25 2.25
N LEU A 110 1.30 -13.55 2.43
CA LEU A 110 0.39 -13.74 3.54
C LEU A 110 -0.60 -14.86 3.21
N THR A 111 -1.13 -15.54 4.24
CA THR A 111 -2.20 -16.52 4.01
C THR A 111 -3.55 -15.85 4.07
N ASP A 112 -4.55 -16.40 3.35
CA ASP A 112 -5.91 -15.82 3.34
C ASP A 112 -6.46 -15.70 4.77
N GLY A 113 -6.22 -16.74 5.57
CA GLY A 113 -6.50 -16.75 7.01
C GLY A 113 -5.76 -15.66 7.81
N ASP A 114 -4.49 -15.36 7.51
CA ASP A 114 -3.73 -14.29 8.20
C ASP A 114 -4.26 -12.90 7.82
N GLU A 115 -4.54 -12.69 6.54
CA GLU A 115 -5.10 -11.44 6.00
C GLU A 115 -6.43 -11.10 6.65
N ILE A 116 -7.36 -12.05 6.68
CA ILE A 116 -8.68 -11.83 7.27
C ILE A 116 -8.60 -11.72 8.80
N ASN A 117 -7.87 -12.58 9.49
CA ASN A 117 -7.91 -12.66 10.95
C ASN A 117 -6.99 -11.66 11.66
N ASN A 118 -5.90 -11.23 11.03
CA ASN A 118 -4.86 -10.42 11.68
C ASN A 118 -4.69 -9.03 11.08
N TYR A 119 -4.80 -8.89 9.76
CA TYR A 119 -4.46 -7.64 9.07
C TYR A 119 -5.67 -6.87 8.51
N GLU A 120 -6.82 -7.54 8.40
CA GLU A 120 -8.05 -7.00 7.81
C GLU A 120 -7.85 -6.55 6.34
N THR A 121 -6.96 -7.21 5.59
CA THR A 121 -6.68 -6.98 4.16
C THR A 121 -7.59 -7.82 3.24
N ASP A 122 -7.54 -7.60 1.92
CA ASP A 122 -8.30 -8.37 0.93
C ASP A 122 -7.44 -9.52 0.35
N PRO A 123 -7.75 -10.79 0.66
CA PRO A 123 -6.92 -11.94 0.26
C PRO A 123 -6.88 -12.24 -1.24
N ASN A 124 -7.59 -11.44 -2.04
CA ASN A 124 -7.55 -11.50 -3.50
C ASN A 124 -6.81 -10.30 -4.12
N ASN A 125 -6.13 -9.49 -3.31
CA ASN A 125 -5.50 -8.27 -3.75
C ASN A 125 -4.21 -7.97 -2.99
N THR A 126 -3.09 -8.20 -3.68
CA THR A 126 -1.74 -8.11 -3.11
C THR A 126 -1.36 -6.76 -2.49
N ASP A 127 -2.15 -5.70 -2.70
CA ASP A 127 -1.90 -4.31 -2.31
C ASP A 127 -3.26 -3.68 -1.95
N SER A 128 -3.68 -3.86 -0.69
CA SER A 128 -5.04 -3.59 -0.23
C SER A 128 -5.42 -2.11 -0.28
N ASP A 129 -4.48 -1.21 0.01
CA ASP A 129 -4.72 0.23 -0.04
C ASP A 129 -4.33 0.91 -1.37
N GLY A 130 -3.62 0.19 -2.24
CA GLY A 130 -3.29 0.59 -3.59
C GLY A 130 -2.16 1.62 -3.68
N ASP A 131 -1.27 1.68 -2.68
CA ASP A 131 -0.16 2.61 -2.65
C ASP A 131 1.07 2.13 -3.45
N GLY A 132 1.12 0.84 -3.79
CA GLY A 132 2.18 0.20 -4.56
C GLY A 132 3.18 -0.63 -3.75
N LEU A 133 3.00 -0.80 -2.44
CA LEU A 133 3.59 -1.86 -1.63
C LEU A 133 2.63 -3.05 -1.53
N SER A 134 3.15 -4.26 -1.32
CA SER A 134 2.27 -5.40 -1.07
C SER A 134 1.95 -5.52 0.42
N ASP A 135 0.79 -6.09 0.76
CA ASP A 135 0.36 -6.23 2.15
C ASP A 135 1.41 -6.98 2.98
N TYR A 136 2.00 -8.04 2.41
CA TYR A 136 3.16 -8.73 2.97
C TYR A 136 4.36 -7.82 3.24
N ASP A 137 4.77 -7.00 2.27
CA ASP A 137 5.96 -6.14 2.39
C ASP A 137 5.75 -5.07 3.46
N GLU A 138 4.54 -4.54 3.56
CA GLU A 138 4.16 -3.58 4.58
C GLU A 138 4.28 -4.16 5.99
N VAL A 139 3.65 -5.31 6.23
CA VAL A 139 3.62 -5.91 7.58
C VAL A 139 4.94 -6.58 7.97
N MET A 140 5.68 -7.17 7.02
CA MET A 140 6.90 -7.93 7.31
C MET A 140 8.20 -7.13 7.16
N THR A 141 8.21 -6.08 6.33
CA THR A 141 9.42 -5.34 5.99
C THR A 141 9.39 -3.88 6.47
N HIS A 142 8.25 -3.22 6.36
CA HIS A 142 8.15 -1.77 6.57
C HIS A 142 7.49 -1.36 7.88
N ASP A 143 6.83 -2.29 8.58
CA ASP A 143 6.05 -2.03 9.80
C ASP A 143 4.96 -0.95 9.56
N THR A 144 4.44 -0.86 8.33
CA THR A 144 3.34 0.03 7.92
C THR A 144 1.98 -0.67 8.02
N ASN A 145 0.90 0.07 7.78
CA ASN A 145 -0.46 -0.46 7.83
C ASN A 145 -0.96 -0.75 6.40
N PRO A 146 -1.17 -2.03 6.02
CA PRO A 146 -1.54 -2.42 4.65
C PRO A 146 -2.93 -1.93 4.19
N ASN A 147 -3.70 -1.34 5.10
CA ASN A 147 -4.99 -0.75 4.83
C ASN A 147 -4.96 0.79 4.82
N ASN A 148 -3.78 1.42 4.80
CA ASN A 148 -3.64 2.86 4.84
C ASN A 148 -2.37 3.35 4.14
N ALA A 149 -2.58 3.82 2.90
CA ALA A 149 -1.52 4.24 2.00
C ALA A 149 -0.55 5.31 2.52
N ASP A 150 -0.86 5.98 3.64
CA ASP A 150 -0.03 6.99 4.31
C ASP A 150 -0.11 6.72 5.82
N SER A 151 0.73 5.79 6.29
CA SER A 151 0.63 5.18 7.62
C SER A 151 0.78 6.18 8.77
N ASP A 152 1.61 7.21 8.59
CA ASP A 152 1.85 8.24 9.60
C ASP A 152 1.09 9.56 9.36
N GLY A 153 0.43 9.69 8.21
CA GLY A 153 -0.44 10.81 7.86
C GLY A 153 0.32 12.08 7.49
N ASP A 154 1.58 11.97 7.06
CA ASP A 154 2.40 13.10 6.66
C ASP A 154 2.12 13.58 5.22
N GLY A 155 1.34 12.86 4.43
CA GLY A 155 0.96 13.22 3.07
C GLY A 155 1.89 12.71 1.97
N PHE A 156 2.86 11.86 2.30
CA PHE A 156 3.49 10.94 1.37
C PHE A 156 2.89 9.54 1.56
N THR A 157 2.87 8.74 0.48
CA THR A 157 2.47 7.34 0.66
C THR A 157 3.65 6.52 1.15
N ASP A 158 3.39 5.40 1.81
CA ASP A 158 4.41 4.52 2.36
C ASP A 158 5.40 4.10 1.26
N SER A 159 4.90 3.72 0.08
CA SER A 159 5.69 3.40 -1.11
C SER A 159 6.59 4.56 -1.59
N GLN A 160 6.12 5.81 -1.48
CA GLN A 160 6.90 6.99 -1.88
C GLN A 160 8.06 7.23 -0.92
N GLU A 161 7.81 7.02 0.37
CA GLU A 161 8.81 7.15 1.41
C GLU A 161 9.91 6.11 1.29
N ILE A 162 9.54 4.84 1.06
CA ILE A 162 10.52 3.78 0.81
C ILE A 162 11.36 4.06 -0.45
N ASP A 163 10.77 4.55 -1.55
CA ASP A 163 11.53 4.96 -2.76
C ASP A 163 12.42 6.19 -2.49
N MET A 164 12.05 7.04 -1.54
CA MET A 164 12.87 8.18 -1.07
C MET A 164 13.93 7.78 -0.02
N GLY A 165 13.80 6.60 0.59
CA GLY A 165 14.64 6.13 1.69
C GLY A 165 14.35 6.82 3.02
N THR A 166 13.11 7.27 3.22
CA THR A 166 12.59 7.86 4.47
C THR A 166 11.79 6.80 5.25
N ASN A 167 11.28 7.17 6.42
CA ASN A 167 10.56 6.28 7.31
C ASN A 167 9.04 6.52 7.29
N ALA A 168 8.31 5.62 6.63
CA ALA A 168 6.85 5.58 6.49
C ALA A 168 6.02 5.49 7.79
N THR A 169 6.67 5.49 8.95
CA THR A 169 6.02 5.41 10.26
C THR A 169 6.36 6.60 11.17
N ASP A 170 7.07 7.60 10.64
CA ASP A 170 7.48 8.80 11.37
C ASP A 170 7.07 10.05 10.59
N GLY A 171 5.87 10.59 10.89
CA GLY A 171 5.32 11.72 10.13
C GLY A 171 6.03 13.07 10.31
N SER A 172 7.26 13.06 10.82
CA SER A 172 8.22 14.15 10.75
C SER A 172 9.31 13.96 9.69
N ASP A 173 9.36 12.79 9.05
CA ASP A 173 10.20 12.37 7.92
C ASP A 173 9.26 12.01 6.75
N PRO A 174 9.53 12.43 5.50
CA PRO A 174 10.50 13.42 5.08
C PRO A 174 10.27 14.80 5.69
N VAL A 175 11.34 15.45 6.13
CA VAL A 175 11.31 16.88 6.49
C VAL A 175 10.94 17.71 5.26
N TYR A 176 9.69 18.19 5.21
CA TYR A 176 9.23 19.06 4.13
C TYR A 176 9.46 20.54 4.46
N LEU A 177 10.13 21.25 3.55
CA LEU A 177 10.37 22.69 3.66
C LEU A 177 9.50 23.45 2.66
N ASP A 178 8.70 24.38 3.16
CA ASP A 178 7.91 25.30 2.35
C ASP A 178 8.65 26.63 2.08
N GLU A 179 8.09 27.47 1.20
CA GLU A 179 8.68 28.75 0.81
C GLU A 179 8.79 29.76 1.97
N ASP A 180 8.03 29.59 3.04
CA ASP A 180 8.00 30.49 4.21
C ASP A 180 8.89 29.98 5.38
N THR A 181 9.48 28.79 5.23
CA THR A 181 10.26 28.13 6.28
C THR A 181 11.52 28.92 6.65
N PHE A 182 12.13 29.61 5.69
CA PHE A 182 13.37 30.34 5.92
C PHE A 182 13.15 31.80 6.24
N SER A 183 13.87 32.27 7.25
CA SER A 183 13.86 33.69 7.59
C SER A 183 14.56 34.53 6.53
N THR A 184 13.90 35.61 6.12
CA THR A 184 14.49 36.68 5.30
C THR A 184 15.55 37.43 6.09
N ILE A 185 16.67 37.77 5.45
CA ILE A 185 17.76 38.50 6.09
C ILE A 185 18.04 39.84 5.41
N ASN A 186 18.28 40.88 6.20
CA ASN A 186 18.52 42.22 5.70
C ASN A 186 20.01 42.59 5.69
N PHE A 187 20.34 43.60 4.88
CA PHE A 187 21.69 44.15 4.73
C PHE A 187 21.68 45.65 4.95
N ASP A 188 22.81 46.15 5.44
CA ASP A 188 23.08 47.57 5.47
C ASP A 188 23.21 48.15 4.05
N PHE A 189 22.98 49.46 3.96
CA PHE A 189 23.15 50.21 2.72
C PHE A 189 24.55 50.01 2.12
N ASP A 190 24.62 49.71 0.83
CA ASP A 190 25.87 49.44 0.07
C ASP A 190 26.77 48.34 0.67
N ARG A 191 26.21 47.42 1.47
CA ARG A 191 26.96 46.30 2.06
C ARG A 191 26.41 44.95 1.67
N SER A 192 27.32 43.98 1.63
CA SER A 192 27.02 42.54 1.55
C SER A 192 27.51 41.75 2.77
N THR A 193 28.09 42.43 3.76
CA THR A 193 28.48 41.80 5.02
C THR A 193 27.24 41.40 5.80
N ILE A 194 27.21 40.17 6.31
CA ILE A 194 26.14 39.69 7.19
C ILE A 194 26.11 40.55 8.46
N ARG A 195 24.93 41.04 8.83
CA ARG A 195 24.72 41.79 10.08
C ARG A 195 24.67 40.83 11.27
N SER A 196 24.94 41.36 12.47
CA SER A 196 24.89 40.57 13.69
C SER A 196 23.49 40.05 14.02
N ASP A 197 22.44 40.82 13.73
CA ASP A 197 21.04 40.41 13.92
C ASP A 197 20.59 39.37 12.87
N ALA A 198 21.09 39.48 11.64
CA ALA A 198 20.87 38.47 10.61
C ALA A 198 21.53 37.12 10.92
N SER A 199 22.56 37.09 11.78
CA SER A 199 23.32 35.87 12.09
C SER A 199 22.47 34.83 12.83
N GLU A 200 21.55 35.26 13.69
CA GLU A 200 20.63 34.36 14.41
C GLU A 200 19.64 33.70 13.45
N ALA A 201 19.03 34.48 12.56
CA ALA A 201 18.15 33.99 11.51
C ALA A 201 18.86 33.01 10.56
N LEU A 202 20.09 33.35 10.13
CA LEU A 202 20.87 32.44 9.28
C LEU A 202 21.25 31.14 9.99
N MET A 203 21.54 31.18 11.30
CA MET A 203 21.82 29.96 12.06
C MET A 203 20.57 29.08 12.17
N SER A 204 19.39 29.67 12.39
CA SER A 204 18.13 28.92 12.34
C SER A 204 17.94 28.24 10.99
N ASN A 205 18.16 28.96 9.88
CA ASN A 205 18.06 28.39 8.54
C ASN A 205 19.07 27.24 8.33
N VAL A 206 20.29 27.35 8.89
CA VAL A 206 21.31 26.30 8.82
C VAL A 206 20.85 25.04 9.53
N GLU A 207 20.31 25.14 10.75
CA GLU A 207 19.83 23.96 11.47
C GLU A 207 18.70 23.27 10.70
N THR A 208 17.74 24.03 10.16
CA THR A 208 16.70 23.47 9.28
C THR A 208 17.27 22.76 8.05
N LEU A 209 18.30 23.33 7.40
CA LEU A 209 18.94 22.69 6.23
C LEU A 209 19.74 21.42 6.57
N LYS A 210 20.19 21.27 7.83
CA LYS A 210 20.86 20.04 8.29
C LYS A 210 19.87 18.90 8.48
N GLU A 211 18.69 19.19 9.01
CA GLU A 211 17.61 18.20 9.18
C GLU A 211 16.97 17.79 7.84
N ALA A 212 17.08 18.62 6.79
CA ALA A 212 16.51 18.35 5.47
C ALA A 212 17.59 18.13 4.40
N PRO A 213 18.43 17.07 4.46
CA PRO A 213 19.59 16.88 3.57
C PRO A 213 19.20 16.73 2.08
N ALA A 214 17.99 16.25 1.80
CA ALA A 214 17.45 16.10 0.45
C ALA A 214 17.13 17.45 -0.23
N PHE A 215 16.98 18.55 0.52
CA PHE A 215 16.63 19.83 -0.08
C PHE A 215 17.87 20.56 -0.58
N ARG A 216 17.77 21.14 -1.79
CA ARG A 216 18.67 22.23 -2.21
C ARG A 216 18.04 23.55 -1.79
N VAL A 217 18.83 24.61 -1.71
CA VAL A 217 18.36 25.95 -1.35
C VAL A 217 18.85 26.96 -2.35
N ARG A 218 17.95 27.81 -2.82
CA ARG A 218 18.27 28.94 -3.68
C ARG A 218 18.28 30.20 -2.85
N VAL A 219 19.34 30.99 -2.98
CA VAL A 219 19.50 32.24 -2.27
C VAL A 219 19.29 33.40 -3.22
N ASP A 220 18.15 34.04 -3.12
CA ASP A 220 17.74 35.19 -3.93
C ASP A 220 18.04 36.49 -3.21
N ALA A 221 18.95 37.30 -3.75
CA ALA A 221 19.33 38.57 -3.13
C ALA A 221 18.89 39.78 -3.96
N TYR A 222 18.51 40.83 -3.23
CA TYR A 222 17.97 42.06 -3.79
C TYR A 222 18.67 43.31 -3.21
N THR A 223 18.51 44.41 -3.90
CA THR A 223 18.92 45.76 -3.51
C THR A 223 17.74 46.71 -3.49
N ASP A 224 17.93 47.86 -2.87
CA ASP A 224 17.06 49.01 -3.13
C ASP A 224 17.23 49.52 -4.57
N HIS A 225 16.43 50.53 -4.93
CA HIS A 225 16.44 51.13 -6.26
C HIS A 225 17.47 52.25 -6.42
N VAL A 226 18.37 52.41 -5.44
CA VAL A 226 19.39 53.44 -5.45
C VAL A 226 20.57 52.96 -6.31
N GLY A 227 21.03 53.82 -7.21
CA GLY A 227 22.12 53.50 -8.14
C GLY A 227 21.68 52.75 -9.41
N GLY A 228 22.67 52.47 -10.26
CA GLY A 228 22.45 51.87 -11.58
C GLY A 228 22.27 50.35 -11.52
N ASP A 229 21.60 49.79 -12.53
CA ASP A 229 21.20 48.38 -12.54
C ASP A 229 22.40 47.42 -12.51
N GLN A 230 23.46 47.70 -13.26
CA GLN A 230 24.69 46.88 -13.25
C GLN A 230 25.41 46.90 -11.88
N TYR A 231 25.30 48.00 -11.15
CA TYR A 231 25.86 48.06 -9.80
C TYR A 231 25.01 47.21 -8.85
N ASN A 232 23.69 47.35 -8.92
CA ASN A 232 22.76 46.59 -8.08
C ASN A 232 22.82 45.08 -8.36
N LEU A 233 22.94 44.68 -9.63
CA LEU A 233 23.12 43.27 -10.02
C LEU A 233 24.40 42.65 -9.43
N ARG A 234 25.49 43.41 -9.38
CA ARG A 234 26.74 42.93 -8.75
C ARG A 234 26.64 42.92 -7.23
N LEU A 235 25.98 43.92 -6.64
CA LEU A 235 25.82 44.01 -5.19
C LEU A 235 24.90 42.89 -4.66
N SER A 236 23.77 42.62 -5.31
CA SER A 236 22.89 41.51 -4.97
C SER A 236 23.61 40.17 -5.06
N LEU A 237 24.38 39.92 -6.12
CA LEU A 237 25.13 38.66 -6.21
C LEU A 237 26.15 38.50 -5.07
N ARG A 238 26.83 39.58 -4.67
CA ARG A 238 27.72 39.55 -3.50
C ARG A 238 26.96 39.26 -2.19
N ARG A 239 25.72 39.74 -2.06
CA ARG A 239 24.85 39.43 -0.90
C ARG A 239 24.44 37.96 -0.88
N ALA A 240 24.01 37.41 -2.01
CA ALA A 240 23.71 36.00 -2.14
C ALA A 240 24.92 35.15 -1.76
N ASN A 241 26.10 35.44 -2.31
CA ASN A 241 27.32 34.72 -1.99
C ASN A 241 27.73 34.84 -0.51
N ALA A 242 27.50 35.99 0.14
CA ALA A 242 27.78 36.12 1.56
C ALA A 242 26.91 35.20 2.43
N VAL A 243 25.67 34.92 2.02
CA VAL A 243 24.80 33.93 2.66
C VAL A 243 25.29 32.51 2.36
N VAL A 244 25.71 32.22 1.11
CA VAL A 244 26.31 30.92 0.75
C VAL A 244 27.57 30.65 1.58
N ASP A 245 28.47 31.62 1.70
CA ASP A 245 29.68 31.53 2.51
C ASP A 245 29.33 31.25 3.98
N TYR A 246 28.26 31.85 4.49
CA TYR A 246 27.76 31.59 5.85
C TYR A 246 27.23 30.16 6.00
N TYR A 247 26.35 29.70 5.11
CA TYR A 247 25.81 28.34 5.15
C TYR A 247 26.90 27.27 5.01
N THR A 248 27.82 27.44 4.05
CA THR A 248 28.95 26.51 3.83
C THR A 248 29.91 26.46 5.01
N SER A 249 30.23 27.61 5.61
CA SER A 249 31.05 27.68 6.83
C SER A 249 30.41 26.98 8.04
N ASN A 250 29.08 26.80 8.03
CA ASN A 250 28.33 26.12 9.08
C ASN A 250 27.87 24.70 8.68
N GLY A 251 28.46 24.13 7.62
CA GLY A 251 28.37 22.70 7.31
C GLY A 251 27.37 22.31 6.22
N ILE A 252 26.73 23.27 5.55
CA ILE A 252 25.88 22.97 4.38
C ILE A 252 26.78 22.81 3.15
N SER A 253 26.64 21.71 2.41
CA SER A 253 27.45 21.48 1.22
C SER A 253 27.16 22.48 0.11
N GLU A 254 28.19 22.98 -0.58
CA GLU A 254 28.07 24.04 -1.58
C GLU A 254 27.18 23.64 -2.78
N ASP A 255 27.17 22.37 -3.17
CA ASP A 255 26.33 21.83 -4.25
C ASP A 255 24.83 21.89 -3.95
N ARG A 256 24.47 21.97 -2.66
CA ARG A 256 23.10 22.17 -2.21
C ARG A 256 22.63 23.61 -2.33
N ILE A 257 23.50 24.57 -2.67
CA ILE A 257 23.17 26.01 -2.60
C ILE A 257 23.29 26.68 -3.98
N GLU A 258 22.25 27.37 -4.42
CA GLU A 258 22.23 28.14 -5.67
C GLU A 258 22.12 29.65 -5.40
N PRO A 259 23.19 30.44 -5.51
CA PRO A 259 23.11 31.89 -5.34
C PRO A 259 22.59 32.60 -6.59
N ARG A 260 21.64 33.54 -6.42
CA ARG A 260 21.18 34.44 -7.47
C ARG A 260 21.16 35.90 -7.00
N GLY A 261 21.91 36.74 -7.69
CA GLY A 261 21.80 38.19 -7.57
C GLY A 261 20.73 38.71 -8.52
N LEU A 262 19.60 39.16 -8.00
CA LEU A 262 18.46 39.60 -8.83
C LEU A 262 18.46 41.11 -9.10
N GLY A 263 19.29 41.86 -8.38
CA GLY A 263 19.47 43.29 -8.58
C GLY A 263 18.47 44.06 -7.74
N LYS A 264 17.80 45.06 -8.32
CA LYS A 264 16.79 45.84 -7.59
C LYS A 264 15.61 44.95 -7.20
N ALA A 265 15.06 45.17 -6.01
CA ALA A 265 13.85 44.51 -5.56
C ALA A 265 12.69 44.71 -6.56
N PRO A 266 11.71 43.80 -6.65
CA PRO A 266 10.61 43.94 -7.60
C PRO A 266 9.70 45.16 -7.35
N VAL A 267 9.62 45.60 -6.09
CA VAL A 267 8.74 46.68 -5.64
C VAL A 267 9.56 47.79 -5.01
N GLU A 268 9.37 49.03 -5.50
CA GLU A 268 9.98 50.22 -4.91
C GLU A 268 9.43 50.54 -3.53
N CYS A 269 10.28 51.06 -2.66
CA CYS A 269 9.85 51.56 -1.36
C CYS A 269 9.00 52.82 -1.54
N SER A 270 7.89 52.91 -0.82
CA SER A 270 7.17 54.18 -0.65
C SER A 270 8.00 55.16 0.19
N GLU A 271 7.67 56.46 0.11
CA GLU A 271 8.34 57.50 0.90
C GLU A 271 8.28 57.22 2.41
N SER A 272 7.18 56.66 2.91
CA SER A 272 7.01 56.30 4.32
C SER A 272 7.87 55.13 4.77
N GLU A 273 8.40 54.33 3.84
CA GLU A 273 9.23 53.16 4.13
C GLU A 273 10.72 53.47 4.00
N MET A 274 11.09 54.66 3.49
CA MET A 274 12.49 55.03 3.34
C MET A 274 13.18 55.18 4.70
N ASP A 275 14.42 54.73 4.77
CA ASP A 275 15.19 54.84 6.00
C ASP A 275 15.48 56.32 6.31
N ALA A 276 15.44 56.68 7.59
CA ALA A 276 15.67 58.07 7.99
C ALA A 276 17.09 58.58 7.66
N ASN A 277 18.08 57.68 7.60
CA ASN A 277 19.50 58.03 7.56
C ASN A 277 20.24 57.46 6.34
N THR A 278 19.58 56.65 5.50
CA THR A 278 20.20 56.01 4.33
C THR A 278 19.25 56.04 3.14
N PRO A 279 19.76 56.19 1.90
CA PRO A 279 18.92 56.09 0.72
C PRO A 279 18.25 54.70 0.59
N GLY A 280 16.99 54.69 0.17
CA GLY A 280 16.21 53.45 0.00
C GLY A 280 15.57 52.97 1.29
N CYS A 281 15.09 51.72 1.30
CA CYS A 281 14.52 51.09 2.49
C CYS A 281 15.15 49.73 2.78
N GLU A 282 15.22 49.40 4.06
CA GLU A 282 15.79 48.16 4.57
C GLU A 282 15.14 46.90 3.99
N ARG A 283 13.80 46.87 3.86
CA ARG A 283 13.06 45.73 3.29
C ARG A 283 13.53 45.31 1.90
N ASN A 284 14.04 46.24 1.08
CA ASN A 284 14.52 45.90 -0.26
C ASN A 284 15.96 45.41 -0.28
N ARG A 285 16.74 45.70 0.77
CA ARG A 285 18.12 45.25 0.91
C ARG A 285 18.15 43.92 1.64
N ARG A 286 17.74 42.85 0.97
CA ARG A 286 17.55 41.55 1.61
C ARG A 286 18.07 40.38 0.78
N ALA A 287 18.18 39.22 1.42
CA ALA A 287 18.24 37.93 0.77
C ALA A 287 17.17 37.00 1.33
N GLU A 288 16.59 36.20 0.46
CA GLU A 288 15.56 35.20 0.72
C GLU A 288 16.16 33.83 0.39
N SER A 289 15.89 32.83 1.21
CA SER A 289 16.28 31.44 0.94
C SER A 289 15.02 30.67 0.57
N HIS A 290 15.06 29.97 -0.55
CA HIS A 290 13.93 29.21 -1.09
C HIS A 290 14.32 27.74 -1.17
N PRO A 291 13.60 26.82 -0.51
CA PRO A 291 13.86 25.40 -0.69
C PRO A 291 13.58 24.99 -2.13
N ILE A 292 14.41 24.12 -2.66
CA ILE A 292 14.20 23.40 -3.91
C ILE A 292 14.22 21.93 -3.52
N SER A 293 13.03 21.33 -3.45
CA SER A 293 12.93 19.88 -3.25
C SER A 293 13.60 19.16 -4.42
N THR A 294 14.47 18.21 -4.12
CA THR A 294 14.90 17.21 -5.11
C THR A 294 14.18 15.88 -4.92
N LEU A 295 13.21 15.84 -4.00
CA LEU A 295 12.36 14.67 -3.83
C LEU A 295 11.59 14.44 -5.12
N LYS A 296 11.51 13.17 -5.50
CA LYS A 296 10.82 12.73 -6.70
C LYS A 296 9.31 12.99 -6.57
N TYR A 297 8.79 12.90 -5.35
CA TYR A 297 7.41 13.12 -5.00
C TYR A 297 7.23 14.46 -4.28
N GLN A 298 6.05 15.04 -4.41
CA GLN A 298 5.65 16.24 -3.68
C GLN A 298 4.50 15.87 -2.75
N LYS A 299 4.54 16.39 -1.53
CA LYS A 299 3.51 16.19 -0.50
C LYS A 299 2.12 16.43 -1.09
N GLY A 300 1.24 15.43 -0.99
CA GLY A 300 -0.16 15.57 -1.38
C GLY A 300 -0.83 16.68 -0.56
N MET A 301 -1.56 17.58 -1.24
CA MET A 301 -2.36 18.63 -0.57
C MET A 301 -3.81 18.21 -0.38
#